data_AF-Q87UT9-F1
#
_entry.id   AF-Q87UT9-F1
#
_cell.length_a   1.000
_cell.length_b   1.000
_cell.length_c   1.000
_cell.angle_alpha   90.00
_cell.angle_beta   90.00
_cell.angle_gamma   90.00
#
_symmetry.space_group_name_H-M   'P 1'
#
loop_
_entity.id
_entity.type
_entity.pdbx_description
1 polymer ?
#
loop_
_entity_poly.entity_id
_entity_poly.type
_entity_poly.pdbx_seq_one_letter_code
_entity_poly.pdbx_strand_id
1 'polypeptide(L)'
;MSTGLLEQRANYPHTGYEYGYGSTGNSDADGNGRKEIDCSHLLTKMLTGAGYTIPYKTTRELASDTTHYDFIALNDVQEGDIALWTTRGHTGVVEKMEATRTKGEFFGSQTSTGPKSAKFGAGAYWPMPDKYLRPKAQYRSGAQPAPAPAPAGPAPLMNFQYPFRKADGKQFIDAEEVYKALEGETSGHYLLGNNKFWHGGIHISDKSAPQCVLNEPVRCMADGEVVAYRLNKDYLESTFGDNEKKLKYSSSFCLVRHEYKSAPNPEEGANKCKQNKLTFYSLYMHLLPFARYPLSPAETPKPKVTMKVGDFRAYDTAPAPGVTTASCGQLAIGTKLESSRPPRMANLLMPRVRFYLAA
;
A
#
# COMPACT_ATOMS: atom_id res chain seq x y z
N MET A 1 -6.09 -6.53 5.88
CA MET A 1 -4.91 -7.40 6.00
C MET A 1 -4.83 -8.17 4.70
N SER A 2 -3.75 -8.01 3.94
CA SER A 2 -3.55 -8.77 2.69
C SER A 2 -3.52 -10.25 3.01
N THR A 3 -4.11 -11.07 2.15
CA THR A 3 -3.98 -12.52 2.26
C THR A 3 -2.56 -12.98 1.94
N GLY A 4 -1.71 -12.16 1.31
CA GLY A 4 -0.38 -12.57 0.86
C GLY A 4 -0.39 -13.45 -0.39
N LEU A 5 -1.57 -13.73 -0.97
CA LEU A 5 -1.76 -14.61 -2.11
C LEU A 5 -1.34 -13.94 -3.43
N LEU A 6 -1.61 -12.64 -3.61
CA LEU A 6 -1.29 -11.94 -4.85
C LEU A 6 0.22 -11.77 -5.07
N GLU A 7 0.99 -11.76 -4.00
CA GLU A 7 2.44 -11.72 -3.99
C GLU A 7 3.05 -13.03 -4.52
N GLN A 8 2.30 -14.14 -4.43
CA GLN A 8 2.76 -15.45 -4.91
C GLN A 8 2.66 -15.63 -6.43
N ARG A 9 1.94 -14.75 -7.14
CA ARG A 9 1.76 -14.85 -8.60
C ARG A 9 3.09 -14.90 -9.35
N ALA A 10 4.09 -14.15 -8.88
CA ALA A 10 5.42 -14.10 -9.47
C ALA A 10 6.16 -15.46 -9.43
N ASN A 11 5.78 -16.35 -8.51
CA ASN A 11 6.37 -17.69 -8.39
C ASN A 11 5.78 -18.70 -9.38
N TYR A 12 4.67 -18.33 -10.06
CA TYR A 12 3.96 -19.19 -11.01
C TYR A 12 3.78 -18.49 -12.36
N PRO A 13 4.87 -18.11 -13.05
CA PRO A 13 4.75 -17.51 -14.37
C PRO A 13 4.31 -18.54 -15.41
N HIS A 14 3.45 -18.13 -16.36
CA HIS A 14 3.04 -18.97 -17.49
C HIS A 14 4.21 -19.53 -18.31
N THR A 15 5.36 -18.86 -18.32
CA THR A 15 6.58 -19.32 -19.00
C THR A 15 7.24 -20.54 -18.35
N GLY A 16 6.91 -20.85 -17.10
CA GLY A 16 7.44 -22.02 -16.38
C GLY A 16 6.36 -22.99 -15.89
N TYR A 17 5.07 -22.65 -16.10
CA TYR A 17 3.94 -23.46 -15.69
C TYR A 17 2.86 -23.49 -16.75
N GLU A 18 2.16 -24.61 -16.81
CA GLU A 18 0.96 -24.75 -17.62
C GLU A 18 -0.13 -25.50 -16.90
N TYR A 19 -1.29 -25.59 -17.53
CA TYR A 19 -2.39 -26.32 -16.92
C TYR A 19 -2.24 -27.82 -17.16
N GLY A 20 -2.33 -28.59 -16.09
CA GLY A 20 -2.62 -30.02 -16.18
C GLY A 20 -3.59 -30.41 -15.08
N TYR A 21 -4.63 -31.15 -15.46
CA TYR A 21 -5.69 -31.56 -14.55
C TYR A 21 -5.17 -32.54 -13.50
N GLY A 22 -5.39 -32.23 -12.21
CA GLY A 22 -4.87 -33.03 -11.10
C GLY A 22 -3.36 -32.87 -10.87
N SER A 23 -2.67 -32.06 -11.67
CA SER A 23 -1.22 -31.91 -11.60
C SER A 23 -0.83 -30.98 -10.46
N THR A 24 0.24 -31.36 -9.75
CA THR A 24 0.69 -30.70 -8.52
C THR A 24 1.64 -29.53 -8.77
N GLY A 25 2.10 -29.29 -10.00
CA GLY A 25 3.11 -28.26 -10.31
C GLY A 25 4.54 -28.62 -9.93
N ASN A 26 4.85 -29.92 -9.74
CA ASN A 26 6.19 -30.39 -9.37
C ASN A 26 6.98 -30.99 -10.54
N SER A 27 6.27 -31.49 -11.55
CA SER A 27 6.84 -32.17 -12.71
C SER A 27 6.45 -31.44 -14.00
N ASP A 28 7.28 -31.62 -15.01
CA ASP A 28 7.04 -31.28 -16.41
C ASP A 28 6.82 -32.62 -17.12
N ALA A 29 5.55 -32.99 -17.36
CA ALA A 29 5.15 -34.31 -17.82
C ALA A 29 5.30 -34.47 -19.33
N ASP A 30 5.17 -33.38 -20.10
CA ASP A 30 5.32 -33.40 -21.56
C ASP A 30 6.72 -32.97 -22.05
N GLY A 31 7.59 -32.49 -21.15
CA GLY A 31 8.98 -32.15 -21.43
C GLY A 31 9.16 -30.81 -22.16
N ASN A 32 8.15 -29.95 -22.16
CA ASN A 32 8.18 -28.67 -22.87
C ASN A 32 8.88 -27.53 -22.08
N GLY A 33 9.40 -27.84 -20.88
CA GLY A 33 10.05 -26.90 -19.98
C GLY A 33 9.09 -26.20 -19.00
N ARG A 34 7.81 -26.60 -18.94
CA ARG A 34 6.77 -25.97 -18.12
C ARG A 34 6.08 -27.03 -17.26
N LYS A 35 5.98 -26.75 -15.96
CA LYS A 35 5.37 -27.70 -15.02
C LYS A 35 3.85 -27.62 -15.06
N GLU A 36 3.18 -28.77 -15.10
CA GLU A 36 1.73 -28.80 -15.11
C GLU A 36 1.15 -28.59 -13.70
N ILE A 37 0.23 -27.66 -13.57
CA ILE A 37 -0.43 -27.34 -12.31
C ILE A 37 -1.92 -27.03 -12.53
N ASP A 38 -2.80 -27.69 -11.78
CA ASP A 38 -4.22 -27.34 -11.80
C ASP A 38 -4.54 -26.11 -10.92
N CYS A 39 -5.77 -25.62 -11.03
CA CYS A 39 -6.20 -24.43 -10.31
C CYS A 39 -6.21 -24.57 -8.77
N SER A 40 -6.56 -25.75 -8.25
CA SER A 40 -6.65 -26.03 -6.80
C SER A 40 -5.26 -26.25 -6.17
N HIS A 41 -4.36 -26.89 -6.91
CA HIS A 41 -2.96 -27.08 -6.53
C HIS A 41 -2.19 -25.76 -6.63
N LEU A 42 -2.46 -24.93 -7.64
CA LEU A 42 -1.93 -23.57 -7.71
C LEU A 42 -2.33 -22.77 -6.47
N LEU A 43 -3.63 -22.75 -6.13
CA LEU A 43 -4.11 -22.06 -4.94
C LEU A 43 -3.46 -22.59 -3.66
N THR A 44 -3.36 -23.91 -3.51
CA THR A 44 -2.73 -24.54 -2.33
C THR A 44 -1.25 -24.15 -2.20
N LYS A 45 -0.52 -24.11 -3.31
CA LYS A 45 0.87 -23.63 -3.32
C LYS A 45 0.97 -22.14 -2.98
N MET A 46 0.07 -21.31 -3.48
CA MET A 46 0.00 -19.89 -3.12
C MET A 46 -0.32 -19.69 -1.63
N LEU A 47 -1.24 -20.46 -1.06
CA LEU A 47 -1.54 -20.43 0.38
C LEU A 47 -0.32 -20.82 1.21
N THR A 48 0.36 -21.90 0.81
CA THR A 48 1.59 -22.35 1.48
C THR A 48 2.68 -21.30 1.40
N GLY A 49 2.90 -20.70 0.22
CA GLY A 49 3.89 -19.62 0.01
C GLY A 49 3.54 -18.34 0.76
N ALA A 50 2.26 -18.08 0.99
CA ALA A 50 1.78 -17.00 1.84
C ALA A 50 1.84 -17.32 3.35
N GLY A 51 2.35 -18.48 3.75
CA GLY A 51 2.53 -18.86 5.15
C GLY A 51 1.30 -19.47 5.83
N TYR A 52 0.30 -19.90 5.06
CA TYR A 52 -0.83 -20.65 5.62
C TYR A 52 -0.51 -22.14 5.72
N THR A 53 -0.83 -22.71 6.87
CA THR A 53 -0.88 -24.15 7.09
C THR A 53 -2.33 -24.62 6.93
N ILE A 54 -2.79 -24.69 5.69
CA ILE A 54 -4.13 -25.19 5.33
C ILE A 54 -3.96 -26.45 4.45
N PRO A 55 -4.57 -27.59 4.81
CA PRO A 55 -4.49 -28.80 3.99
C PRO A 55 -5.01 -28.57 2.56
N TYR A 56 -4.47 -29.31 1.60
CA TYR A 56 -4.98 -29.30 0.22
C TYR A 56 -6.49 -29.58 0.20
N LYS A 57 -7.19 -28.81 -0.64
CA LYS A 57 -8.61 -28.96 -0.94
C LYS A 57 -8.83 -28.80 -2.43
N THR A 58 -9.61 -29.71 -3.01
CA THR A 58 -10.16 -29.53 -4.35
C THR A 58 -11.09 -28.31 -4.39
N THR A 59 -11.36 -27.76 -5.58
CA THR A 59 -12.34 -26.67 -5.76
C THR A 59 -13.69 -27.00 -5.14
N ARG A 60 -14.11 -28.27 -5.22
CA ARG A 60 -15.39 -28.74 -4.66
C ARG A 60 -15.40 -28.71 -3.14
N GLU A 61 -14.31 -29.13 -2.50
CA GLU A 61 -14.21 -29.13 -1.03
C GLU A 61 -14.08 -27.72 -0.44
N LEU A 62 -13.37 -26.82 -1.14
CA LEU A 62 -13.28 -25.40 -0.78
C LEU A 62 -14.66 -24.75 -0.66
N ALA A 63 -15.62 -25.15 -1.50
CA ALA A 63 -16.97 -24.60 -1.51
C ALA A 63 -17.77 -24.82 -0.21
N SER A 64 -17.29 -25.69 0.68
CA SER A 64 -17.90 -26.03 1.97
C SER A 64 -16.94 -25.89 3.17
N ASP A 65 -15.69 -25.45 2.96
CA ASP A 65 -14.69 -25.41 4.03
C ASP A 65 -14.83 -24.16 4.92
N THR A 66 -15.73 -24.23 5.89
CA THR A 66 -15.90 -23.20 6.93
C THR A 66 -14.83 -23.30 8.02
N THR A 67 -14.04 -24.37 8.05
CA THR A 67 -13.00 -24.58 9.06
C THR A 67 -11.84 -23.63 8.80
N HIS A 68 -11.37 -23.57 7.55
CA HIS A 68 -10.18 -22.81 7.16
C HIS A 68 -10.48 -21.44 6.55
N TYR A 69 -11.69 -21.21 6.07
CA TYR A 69 -12.06 -20.01 5.34
C TYR A 69 -13.31 -19.31 5.90
N ASP A 70 -13.34 -18.00 5.73
CA ASP A 70 -14.54 -17.17 5.85
C ASP A 70 -15.17 -16.99 4.47
N PHE A 71 -16.49 -17.13 4.37
CA PHE A 71 -17.24 -16.86 3.15
C PHE A 71 -17.55 -15.37 3.08
N ILE A 72 -17.11 -14.74 1.99
CA ILE A 72 -17.16 -13.28 1.83
C ILE A 72 -18.34 -12.91 0.93
N ALA A 73 -19.18 -11.98 1.39
CA ALA A 73 -20.23 -11.41 0.57
C ALA A 73 -19.63 -10.55 -0.55
N LEU A 74 -20.27 -10.48 -1.72
CA LEU A 74 -19.76 -9.75 -2.90
C LEU A 74 -19.34 -8.30 -2.58
N ASN A 75 -20.05 -7.64 -1.66
CA ASN A 75 -19.77 -6.25 -1.23
C ASN A 75 -18.50 -6.11 -0.37
N ASP A 76 -18.02 -7.20 0.21
CA ASP A 76 -16.86 -7.23 1.13
C ASP A 76 -15.62 -7.89 0.51
N VAL A 77 -15.73 -8.34 -0.75
CA VAL A 77 -14.63 -8.91 -1.52
C VAL A 77 -13.52 -7.87 -1.67
N GLN A 78 -12.30 -8.32 -1.39
CA GLN A 78 -11.06 -7.58 -1.50
C GLN A 78 -10.11 -8.28 -2.47
N GLU A 79 -9.16 -7.53 -2.98
CA GLU A 79 -8.02 -8.09 -3.72
C GLU A 79 -7.26 -9.06 -2.80
N GLY A 80 -6.92 -10.23 -3.31
CA GLY A 80 -6.35 -11.33 -2.53
C GLY A 80 -7.37 -12.32 -1.98
N ASP A 81 -8.67 -12.06 -2.07
CA ASP A 81 -9.68 -13.09 -1.77
C ASP A 81 -9.70 -14.17 -2.86
N ILE A 82 -10.19 -15.36 -2.50
CA ILE A 82 -10.28 -16.51 -3.39
C ILE A 82 -11.64 -16.48 -4.08
N ALA A 83 -11.65 -16.48 -5.40
CA ALA A 83 -12.85 -16.63 -6.22
C ALA A 83 -13.06 -18.10 -6.60
N LEU A 84 -14.28 -18.61 -6.38
CA LEU A 84 -14.67 -19.97 -6.74
C LEU A 84 -15.79 -19.98 -7.78
N TRP A 85 -15.54 -20.70 -8.87
CA TRP A 85 -16.54 -21.12 -9.84
C TRP A 85 -16.85 -22.60 -9.63
N THR A 86 -17.63 -22.88 -8.61
CA THR A 86 -18.09 -24.23 -8.25
C THR A 86 -18.80 -24.93 -9.42
N THR A 87 -19.55 -24.18 -10.24
CA THR A 87 -20.23 -24.68 -11.44
C THR A 87 -19.27 -25.07 -12.56
N ARG A 88 -18.05 -24.52 -12.57
CA ARG A 88 -17.00 -24.80 -13.56
C ARG A 88 -15.82 -25.60 -13.00
N GLY A 89 -15.87 -25.98 -11.72
CA GLY A 89 -14.77 -26.66 -11.05
C GLY A 89 -13.47 -25.84 -10.96
N HIS A 90 -13.55 -24.51 -11.04
CA HIS A 90 -12.38 -23.63 -11.10
C HIS A 90 -12.25 -22.73 -9.87
N THR A 91 -11.00 -22.40 -9.50
CA THR A 91 -10.68 -21.46 -8.42
C THR A 91 -9.52 -20.56 -8.81
N GLY A 92 -9.48 -19.37 -8.24
CA GLY A 92 -8.36 -18.44 -8.39
C GLY A 92 -8.40 -17.33 -7.34
N VAL A 93 -7.48 -16.37 -7.45
CA VAL A 93 -7.32 -15.26 -6.50
C VAL A 93 -7.73 -13.96 -7.17
N VAL A 94 -8.61 -13.18 -6.56
CA VAL A 94 -9.08 -11.89 -7.05
C VAL A 94 -7.92 -10.91 -7.10
N GLU A 95 -7.58 -10.42 -8.29
CA GLU A 95 -6.55 -9.41 -8.51
C GLU A 95 -7.13 -8.00 -8.47
N LYS A 96 -8.37 -7.86 -8.94
CA LYS A 96 -9.06 -6.57 -9.00
C LYS A 96 -10.56 -6.76 -8.98
N MET A 97 -11.26 -5.87 -8.29
CA MET A 97 -12.72 -5.81 -8.30
C MET A 97 -13.16 -4.39 -8.69
N GLU A 98 -14.02 -4.25 -9.71
CA GLU A 98 -14.55 -2.94 -10.09
C GLU A 98 -15.46 -2.39 -8.99
N ALA A 99 -15.52 -1.05 -8.85
CA ALA A 99 -16.35 -0.39 -7.85
C ALA A 99 -17.84 -0.78 -7.92
N THR A 100 -18.33 -1.06 -9.13
CA THR A 100 -19.70 -1.52 -9.42
C THR A 100 -19.95 -2.97 -9.03
N ARG A 101 -18.91 -3.75 -8.71
CA ARG A 101 -18.96 -5.19 -8.37
C ARG A 101 -19.61 -6.08 -9.45
N THR A 102 -19.62 -5.63 -10.70
CA THR A 102 -20.18 -6.40 -11.82
C THR A 102 -19.12 -7.12 -12.66
N LYS A 103 -17.83 -6.80 -12.46
CA LYS A 103 -16.68 -7.44 -13.12
C LYS A 103 -15.39 -7.22 -12.35
N GLY A 104 -14.38 -8.02 -12.68
CA GLY A 104 -13.06 -7.95 -12.07
C GLY A 104 -12.01 -8.77 -12.82
N GLU A 105 -10.85 -8.93 -12.19
CA GLU A 105 -9.72 -9.72 -12.68
C GLU A 105 -9.29 -10.71 -11.59
N PHE A 106 -8.82 -11.88 -12.01
CA PHE A 106 -8.33 -12.92 -11.12
C PHE A 106 -7.12 -13.64 -11.71
N PHE A 107 -6.25 -14.15 -10.84
CA PHE A 107 -5.16 -15.02 -11.20
C PHE A 107 -5.52 -16.48 -10.90
N GLY A 108 -5.28 -17.38 -11.85
CA GLY A 108 -5.54 -18.80 -11.69
C GLY A 108 -4.87 -19.62 -12.79
N SER A 109 -4.96 -20.95 -12.71
CA SER A 109 -4.42 -21.84 -13.75
C SER A 109 -5.50 -22.15 -14.79
N GLN A 110 -5.53 -21.43 -15.90
CA GLN A 110 -6.51 -21.62 -16.97
C GLN A 110 -6.10 -22.78 -17.90
N THR A 111 -7.09 -23.51 -18.41
CA THR A 111 -6.88 -24.64 -19.31
C THR A 111 -6.09 -24.30 -20.58
N SER A 112 -6.24 -23.09 -21.13
CA SER A 112 -5.57 -22.66 -22.36
C SER A 112 -4.23 -21.95 -22.12
N THR A 113 -4.07 -21.31 -20.97
CA THR A 113 -2.94 -20.40 -20.73
C THR A 113 -2.26 -20.64 -19.38
N GLY A 114 -2.44 -21.79 -18.74
CA GLY A 114 -1.84 -22.07 -17.43
C GLY A 114 -2.06 -20.94 -16.40
N PRO A 115 -1.13 -20.74 -15.47
CA PRO A 115 -1.18 -19.64 -14.51
C PRO A 115 -1.13 -18.25 -15.17
N LYS A 116 -2.26 -17.55 -15.23
CA LYS A 116 -2.35 -16.18 -15.79
C LYS A 116 -3.53 -15.39 -15.20
N SER A 117 -3.48 -14.08 -15.37
CA SER A 117 -4.60 -13.17 -15.11
C SER A 117 -5.70 -13.31 -16.15
N ALA A 118 -6.95 -13.35 -15.71
CA ALA A 118 -8.14 -13.39 -16.55
C ALA A 118 -9.25 -12.49 -16.01
N LYS A 119 -10.11 -11.99 -16.90
CA LYS A 119 -11.27 -11.15 -16.53
C LYS A 119 -12.48 -12.01 -16.21
N PHE A 120 -13.29 -11.58 -15.25
CA PHE A 120 -14.59 -12.17 -14.91
C PHE A 120 -15.70 -11.12 -14.84
N GLY A 121 -16.95 -11.57 -14.96
CA GLY A 121 -18.15 -10.74 -14.87
C GLY A 121 -18.57 -10.13 -16.21
N ALA A 122 -19.26 -8.99 -16.16
CA ALA A 122 -19.88 -8.35 -17.32
C ALA A 122 -18.90 -8.19 -18.51
N GLY A 123 -19.22 -8.85 -19.63
CA GLY A 123 -18.44 -8.79 -20.86
C GLY A 123 -17.19 -9.67 -20.90
N ALA A 124 -17.03 -10.62 -19.96
CA ALA A 124 -15.91 -11.56 -19.93
C ALA A 124 -16.37 -13.03 -20.12
N TYR A 125 -15.43 -13.91 -20.51
CA TYR A 125 -15.68 -15.35 -20.64
C TYR A 125 -16.00 -16.03 -19.30
N TRP A 126 -15.34 -15.57 -18.23
CA TRP A 126 -15.62 -16.04 -16.88
C TRP A 126 -16.84 -15.27 -16.33
N PRO A 127 -17.90 -15.96 -15.88
CA PRO A 127 -19.01 -15.30 -15.21
C PRO A 127 -18.54 -14.78 -13.84
N MET A 128 -19.42 -14.09 -13.12
CA MET A 128 -19.15 -13.79 -11.71
C MET A 128 -18.88 -15.10 -10.94
N PRO A 129 -17.89 -15.13 -10.03
CA PRO A 129 -17.68 -16.25 -9.11
C PRO A 129 -18.94 -16.61 -8.34
N ASP A 130 -19.15 -17.91 -8.09
CA ASP A 130 -20.27 -18.41 -7.31
C ASP A 130 -20.09 -18.07 -5.81
N LYS A 131 -18.82 -18.10 -5.33
CA LYS A 131 -18.46 -17.81 -3.94
C LYS A 131 -17.11 -17.10 -3.86
N TYR A 132 -16.91 -16.39 -2.75
CA TYR A 132 -15.63 -15.80 -2.37
C TYR A 132 -15.21 -16.31 -1.00
N LEU A 133 -13.93 -16.63 -0.85
CA LEU A 133 -13.35 -17.08 0.41
C LEU A 133 -12.17 -16.22 0.84
N ARG A 134 -12.01 -16.04 2.14
CA ARG A 134 -10.80 -15.48 2.75
C ARG A 134 -10.21 -16.50 3.72
N PRO A 135 -8.92 -16.89 3.59
CA PRO A 135 -8.30 -17.80 4.55
C PRO A 135 -8.24 -17.15 5.94
N LYS A 136 -8.60 -17.90 6.98
CA LYS A 136 -8.60 -17.39 8.35
C LYS A 136 -7.18 -17.18 8.84
N ALA A 137 -6.92 -16.01 9.42
CA ALA A 137 -5.61 -15.60 9.90
C ALA A 137 -4.98 -16.57 10.92
N GLN A 138 -5.80 -17.30 11.68
CA GLN A 138 -5.33 -18.30 12.66
C GLN A 138 -4.55 -19.47 12.04
N TYR A 139 -4.75 -19.77 10.76
CA TYR A 139 -3.98 -20.80 10.05
C TYR A 139 -2.69 -20.25 9.41
N ARG A 140 -2.42 -18.95 9.58
CA ARG A 140 -1.16 -18.34 9.18
C ARG A 140 -0.18 -18.47 10.35
N SER A 141 0.73 -19.43 10.29
CA SER A 141 1.70 -19.67 11.36
C SER A 141 2.70 -18.51 11.45
N GLY A 142 3.05 -18.11 12.68
CA GLY A 142 3.82 -16.92 13.01
C GLY A 142 5.18 -16.79 12.30
N ALA A 143 5.57 -15.52 12.13
CA ALA A 143 6.73 -15.04 11.38
C ALA A 143 6.76 -15.55 9.93
N GLN A 144 6.29 -14.72 9.01
CA GLN A 144 6.64 -14.81 7.60
C GLN A 144 8.14 -15.14 7.48
N PRO A 145 8.54 -16.31 6.93
CA PRO A 145 9.88 -16.44 6.37
C PRO A 145 9.99 -15.26 5.40
N ALA A 146 10.98 -14.39 5.59
CA ALA A 146 11.23 -13.29 4.67
C ALA A 146 11.08 -13.83 3.24
N PRO A 147 10.24 -13.22 2.39
CA PRO A 147 9.83 -13.79 1.12
C PRO A 147 11.06 -14.35 0.39
N ALA A 148 11.02 -15.64 0.06
CA ALA A 148 12.03 -16.21 -0.82
C ALA A 148 12.06 -15.33 -2.08
N PRO A 149 13.25 -14.88 -2.53
CA PRO A 149 13.35 -13.91 -3.61
C PRO A 149 12.61 -14.46 -4.84
N ALA A 150 11.60 -13.72 -5.29
CA ALA A 150 10.88 -14.01 -6.52
C ALA A 150 11.88 -14.28 -7.65
N PRO A 151 11.59 -15.22 -8.58
CA PRO A 151 12.31 -15.28 -9.85
C PRO A 151 12.27 -13.88 -10.47
N ALA A 152 13.45 -13.33 -10.73
CA ALA A 152 13.60 -11.94 -11.15
C ALA A 152 13.02 -11.73 -12.57
N GLY A 153 11.70 -11.55 -12.66
CA GLY A 153 11.17 -10.51 -13.53
C GLY A 153 11.68 -9.15 -13.01
N PRO A 154 11.90 -8.15 -13.86
CA PRO A 154 12.52 -6.89 -13.44
C PRO A 154 11.70 -6.29 -12.29
N ALA A 155 12.28 -6.30 -11.09
CA ALA A 155 11.69 -5.67 -9.92
C ALA A 155 11.40 -4.21 -10.28
N PRO A 156 10.25 -3.64 -9.89
CA PRO A 156 10.10 -2.20 -9.97
C PRO A 156 11.27 -1.59 -9.20
N LEU A 157 12.03 -0.73 -9.87
CA LEU A 157 13.07 0.08 -9.23
C LEU A 157 12.43 0.75 -8.01
N MET A 158 13.09 0.68 -6.86
CA MET A 158 12.65 1.33 -5.63
C MET A 158 12.25 2.78 -5.94
N ASN A 159 11.01 3.15 -5.58
CA ASN A 159 10.49 4.47 -5.90
C ASN A 159 10.92 5.47 -4.84
N PHE A 160 11.81 6.38 -5.21
CA PHE A 160 12.29 7.43 -4.34
C PHE A 160 11.38 8.66 -4.39
N GLN A 161 11.14 9.25 -3.23
CA GLN A 161 10.36 10.46 -3.06
C GLN A 161 11.03 11.37 -2.03
N TYR A 162 10.82 12.67 -2.15
CA TYR A 162 11.26 13.60 -1.11
C TYR A 162 10.46 13.39 0.18
N PRO A 163 11.09 13.61 1.35
CA PRO A 163 10.49 13.31 2.65
C PRO A 163 9.35 14.26 3.04
N PHE A 164 9.06 15.29 2.23
CA PHE A 164 7.92 16.18 2.39
C PHE A 164 7.39 16.60 1.01
N ARG A 165 6.20 17.20 0.98
CA ARG A 165 5.52 17.60 -0.27
C ARG A 165 5.17 19.07 -0.26
N LYS A 166 4.82 19.59 -1.44
CA LYS A 166 4.24 20.92 -1.60
C LYS A 166 2.90 21.02 -0.87
N ALA A 167 2.43 22.24 -0.61
CA ALA A 167 1.16 22.49 0.07
C ALA A 167 -0.07 21.90 -0.64
N ASP A 168 -0.01 21.66 -1.95
CA ASP A 168 -1.06 21.01 -2.73
C ASP A 168 -1.00 19.46 -2.71
N GLY A 169 -0.04 18.90 -1.96
CA GLY A 169 0.16 17.46 -1.82
C GLY A 169 0.93 16.81 -2.98
N LYS A 170 1.46 17.58 -3.92
CA LYS A 170 2.32 17.08 -5.00
C LYS A 170 3.79 16.98 -4.57
N GLN A 171 4.54 16.13 -5.27
CA GLN A 171 5.98 16.02 -5.09
C GLN A 171 6.72 17.23 -5.67
N PHE A 172 7.91 17.48 -5.15
CA PHE A 172 8.88 18.36 -5.78
C PHE A 172 9.41 17.73 -7.07
N ILE A 173 9.68 18.58 -8.05
CA ILE A 173 10.09 18.14 -9.40
C ILE A 173 11.56 17.75 -9.38
N ASP A 174 12.37 18.47 -8.61
CA ASP A 174 13.81 18.29 -8.50
C ASP A 174 14.32 18.72 -7.11
N ALA A 175 15.63 18.59 -6.90
CA ALA A 175 16.27 18.94 -5.63
C ALA A 175 16.38 20.45 -5.42
N GLU A 176 16.39 21.26 -6.50
CA GLU A 176 16.47 22.71 -6.41
C GLU A 176 15.19 23.30 -5.80
N GLU A 177 14.02 22.78 -6.17
CA GLU A 177 12.78 23.19 -5.52
C GLU A 177 12.75 22.84 -4.02
N VAL A 178 13.38 21.72 -3.64
CA VAL A 178 13.52 21.33 -2.23
C VAL A 178 14.47 22.28 -1.50
N TYR A 179 15.65 22.55 -2.07
CA TYR A 179 16.61 23.48 -1.47
C TYR A 179 16.00 24.87 -1.32
N LYS A 180 15.28 25.35 -2.33
CA LYS A 180 14.56 26.62 -2.27
C LYS A 180 13.50 26.66 -1.16
N ALA A 181 12.78 25.57 -0.94
CA ALA A 181 11.85 25.50 0.19
C ALA A 181 12.60 25.56 1.54
N LEU A 182 13.75 24.89 1.64
CA LEU A 182 14.59 24.84 2.82
C LEU A 182 15.35 26.15 3.11
N GLU A 183 15.42 27.10 2.18
CA GLU A 183 15.93 28.47 2.44
C GLU A 183 15.12 29.19 3.53
N GLY A 184 13.87 28.78 3.77
CA GLY A 184 13.06 29.29 4.88
C GLY A 184 13.54 28.85 6.27
N GLU A 185 14.40 27.83 6.34
CA GLU A 185 14.99 27.39 7.60
C GLU A 185 16.11 28.32 8.06
N THR A 186 16.12 28.63 9.35
CA THR A 186 17.19 29.44 9.94
C THR A 186 18.45 28.64 10.25
N SER A 187 18.36 27.31 10.26
CA SER A 187 19.46 26.38 10.60
C SER A 187 19.15 24.95 10.17
N GLY A 188 20.15 24.08 10.18
CA GLY A 188 19.96 22.65 9.93
C GLY A 188 20.03 22.29 8.45
N HIS A 189 20.81 23.04 7.68
CA HIS A 189 21.12 22.73 6.29
C HIS A 189 22.17 21.63 6.18
N TYR A 190 22.11 20.85 5.11
CA TYR A 190 23.17 19.93 4.72
C TYR A 190 24.19 20.71 3.88
N LEU A 191 25.51 20.58 4.03
CA LEU A 191 26.31 19.70 4.88
C LEU A 191 26.91 20.43 6.10
N LEU A 192 26.81 21.76 6.16
CA LEU A 192 27.40 22.60 7.20
C LEU A 192 26.29 23.33 7.96
N GLY A 193 26.23 23.13 9.27
CA GLY A 193 25.31 23.86 10.14
C GLY A 193 25.82 25.26 10.51
N ASN A 194 24.95 26.08 11.09
CA ASN A 194 25.25 27.48 11.46
C ASN A 194 26.48 27.63 12.38
N ASN A 195 26.80 26.60 13.15
CA ASN A 195 27.96 26.58 14.05
C ASN A 195 29.24 26.10 13.35
N LYS A 196 29.27 26.04 12.01
CA LYS A 196 30.38 25.54 11.19
C LYS A 196 30.76 24.08 11.48
N PHE A 197 29.84 23.31 12.05
CA PHE A 197 29.98 21.88 12.25
C PHE A 197 29.32 21.11 11.11
N TRP A 198 29.85 19.91 10.86
CA TRP A 198 29.26 18.94 9.96
C TRP A 198 27.84 18.61 10.41
N HIS A 199 26.90 18.68 9.47
CA HIS A 199 25.50 18.40 9.68
C HIS A 199 25.03 17.39 8.64
N GLY A 200 24.76 16.16 9.09
CA GLY A 200 24.50 15.00 8.23
C GLY A 200 23.07 14.91 7.68
N GLY A 201 22.25 15.94 7.83
CA GLY A 201 20.85 15.91 7.42
C GLY A 201 20.29 17.28 7.10
N ILE A 202 18.97 17.33 6.94
CA ILE A 202 18.21 18.57 6.72
C ILE A 202 17.16 18.70 7.82
N HIS A 203 16.87 19.94 8.21
CA HIS A 203 15.73 20.25 9.07
C HIS A 203 14.53 20.66 8.23
N ILE A 204 13.34 20.21 8.64
CA ILE A 204 12.08 20.61 8.05
C ILE A 204 11.19 21.09 9.20
N SER A 205 10.88 22.38 9.22
CA SER A 205 9.98 23.00 10.18
C SER A 205 8.74 23.56 9.49
N ASP A 206 7.87 24.19 10.28
CA ASP A 206 6.73 24.94 9.78
C ASP A 206 7.12 26.20 8.98
N LYS A 207 8.39 26.63 9.02
CA LYS A 207 8.90 27.73 8.18
C LYS A 207 9.08 27.32 6.72
N SER A 208 9.71 26.16 6.47
CA SER A 208 9.91 25.65 5.10
C SER A 208 8.72 24.84 4.60
N ALA A 209 8.00 24.16 5.50
CA ALA A 209 6.91 23.26 5.17
C ALA A 209 5.72 23.37 6.14
N PRO A 210 5.01 24.52 6.20
CA PRO A 210 3.85 24.70 7.10
C PRO A 210 2.75 23.66 6.89
N GLN A 211 2.60 23.15 5.67
CA GLN A 211 1.68 22.06 5.34
C GLN A 211 1.96 20.77 6.10
N CYS A 212 3.19 20.52 6.54
CA CYS A 212 3.58 19.30 7.25
C CYS A 212 3.07 19.23 8.69
N VAL A 213 2.65 20.37 9.25
CA VAL A 213 2.05 20.41 10.59
C VAL A 213 0.73 19.64 10.60
N LEU A 214 -0.13 19.82 9.58
CA LEU A 214 -1.48 19.25 9.58
C LEU A 214 -1.90 18.49 8.32
N ASN A 215 -1.50 18.91 7.13
CA ASN A 215 -2.13 18.46 5.89
C ASN A 215 -1.31 17.40 5.16
N GLU A 216 0.00 17.64 5.04
CA GLU A 216 0.91 16.83 4.24
C GLU A 216 2.04 16.30 5.12
N PRO A 217 1.82 15.23 5.90
CA PRO A 217 2.81 14.68 6.82
C PRO A 217 4.15 14.39 6.12
N VAL A 218 5.24 14.41 6.90
CA VAL A 218 6.55 13.90 6.45
C VAL A 218 6.39 12.43 6.05
N ARG A 219 7.20 11.95 5.10
CA ARG A 219 7.08 10.60 4.52
C ARG A 219 8.44 9.92 4.43
N CYS A 220 8.39 8.60 4.41
CA CYS A 220 9.56 7.79 4.07
C CYS A 220 10.01 8.13 2.64
N MET A 221 11.32 8.25 2.44
CA MET A 221 11.89 8.60 1.13
C MET A 221 11.83 7.46 0.13
N ALA A 222 11.63 6.23 0.61
CA ALA A 222 11.44 5.03 -0.17
C ALA A 222 10.72 3.99 0.70
N ASP A 223 10.23 2.91 0.07
CA ASP A 223 9.72 1.74 0.79
C ASP A 223 10.83 1.12 1.66
N GLY A 224 10.47 0.65 2.85
CA GLY A 224 11.43 0.09 3.79
C GLY A 224 10.79 -0.43 5.07
N GLU A 225 11.63 -0.97 5.94
CA GLU A 225 11.24 -1.56 7.23
C GLU A 225 11.62 -0.63 8.38
N VAL A 226 10.68 -0.34 9.28
CA VAL A 226 11.00 0.37 10.53
C VAL A 226 11.78 -0.58 11.45
N VAL A 227 13.07 -0.35 11.59
CA VAL A 227 13.98 -1.22 12.35
C VAL A 227 14.26 -0.71 13.76
N ALA A 228 14.04 0.59 14.01
CA ALA A 228 14.08 1.17 15.34
C ALA A 228 13.20 2.41 15.42
N TYR A 229 12.56 2.64 16.56
CA TYR A 229 11.82 3.86 16.80
C TYR A 229 11.85 4.23 18.28
N ARG A 230 11.65 5.51 18.57
CA ARG A 230 11.35 6.03 19.90
C ARG A 230 10.22 7.03 19.78
N LEU A 231 9.26 6.97 20.69
CA LEU A 231 8.22 7.97 20.80
C LEU A 231 8.12 8.49 22.23
N ASN A 232 8.43 9.78 22.40
CA ASN A 232 8.28 10.45 23.67
C ASN A 232 6.80 10.64 24.03
N LYS A 233 6.47 10.56 25.32
CA LYS A 233 5.11 10.83 25.80
C LYS A 233 4.71 12.29 25.56
N ASP A 234 5.54 13.25 25.98
CA ASP A 234 5.45 14.67 25.64
C ASP A 234 6.88 15.21 25.42
N TYR A 235 7.02 16.50 25.13
CA TYR A 235 8.32 17.15 24.98
C TYR A 235 9.19 17.00 26.24
N LEU A 236 10.48 16.79 26.01
CA LEU A 236 11.52 16.89 27.03
C LEU A 236 11.96 18.34 27.15
N GLU A 237 12.48 18.73 28.31
CA GLU A 237 13.03 20.06 28.55
C GLU A 237 14.51 19.97 28.90
N SER A 238 15.30 20.90 28.38
CA SER A 238 16.70 21.10 28.74
C SER A 238 16.95 22.58 28.99
N THR A 239 17.84 22.87 29.94
CA THR A 239 18.30 24.24 30.21
C THR A 239 19.51 24.53 29.33
N PHE A 240 19.49 25.62 28.56
CA PHE A 240 20.58 25.98 27.66
C PHE A 240 21.04 27.43 27.86
N GLY A 241 22.37 27.62 27.93
CA GLY A 241 23.04 28.89 28.12
C GLY A 241 22.97 29.44 29.56
N ASP A 242 23.72 30.52 29.80
CA ASP A 242 23.86 31.13 31.13
C ASP A 242 22.57 31.78 31.64
N ASN A 243 21.61 32.04 30.75
CA ASN A 243 20.32 32.66 31.06
C ASN A 243 19.22 31.64 31.45
N GLU A 244 19.58 30.39 31.75
CA GLU A 244 18.68 29.29 32.14
C GLU A 244 17.43 29.11 31.25
N LYS A 245 17.57 29.33 29.94
CA LYS A 245 16.42 29.20 29.04
C LYS A 245 16.01 27.73 28.91
N LYS A 246 14.77 27.41 29.32
CA LYS A 246 14.17 26.09 29.12
C LYS A 246 13.77 25.90 27.66
N LEU A 247 14.42 24.96 26.99
CA LEU A 247 14.16 24.58 25.60
C LEU A 247 13.44 23.23 25.57
N LYS A 248 12.33 23.18 24.83
CA LYS A 248 11.60 21.94 24.57
C LYS A 248 12.20 21.22 23.37
N TYR A 249 12.38 19.92 23.49
CA TYR A 249 12.85 19.08 22.40
C TYR A 249 12.18 17.71 22.44
N SER A 250 12.22 17.02 21.31
CA SER A 250 11.76 15.65 21.19
C SER A 250 12.95 14.78 20.80
N SER A 251 13.13 13.69 21.55
CA SER A 251 14.03 12.59 21.18
C SER A 251 13.29 11.49 20.41
N SER A 252 12.04 11.73 20.00
CA SER A 252 11.31 10.79 19.16
C SER A 252 12.01 10.67 17.80
N PHE A 253 12.19 9.44 17.34
CA PHE A 253 12.78 9.16 16.04
C PHE A 253 12.19 7.90 15.43
N CYS A 254 12.37 7.76 14.11
CA CYS A 254 12.12 6.53 13.38
C CYS A 254 13.29 6.25 12.44
N LEU A 255 13.82 5.04 12.49
CA LEU A 255 14.88 4.54 11.62
C LEU A 255 14.29 3.49 10.68
N VAL A 256 14.42 3.73 9.38
CA VAL A 256 13.90 2.86 8.33
C VAL A 256 15.08 2.24 7.57
N ARG A 257 15.10 0.92 7.43
CA ARG A 257 16.04 0.18 6.59
C ARG A 257 15.44 0.01 5.20
N HIS A 258 16.22 0.29 4.18
CA HIS A 258 15.86 0.15 2.79
C HIS A 258 16.77 -0.87 2.10
N GLU A 259 16.19 -1.69 1.24
CA GLU A 259 16.92 -2.64 0.40
C GLU A 259 16.75 -2.29 -1.08
N TYR A 260 17.75 -1.63 -1.64
CA TYR A 260 17.77 -1.23 -3.05
C TYR A 260 18.40 -2.31 -3.92
N LYS A 261 17.81 -2.51 -5.11
CA LYS A 261 18.37 -3.28 -6.22
C LYS A 261 18.31 -2.42 -7.48
N SER A 262 19.44 -2.24 -8.16
CA SER A 262 19.48 -1.50 -9.43
C SER A 262 18.79 -2.28 -10.54
N ALA A 263 18.47 -1.59 -11.65
CA ALA A 263 18.16 -2.26 -12.89
C ALA A 263 19.35 -3.16 -13.31
N PRO A 264 19.09 -4.27 -14.03
CA PRO A 264 20.16 -5.07 -14.61
C PRO A 264 21.06 -4.20 -15.48
N ASN A 265 22.39 -4.36 -15.35
CA ASN A 265 23.34 -3.62 -16.16
C ASN A 265 23.14 -3.97 -17.65
N PRO A 266 22.80 -2.99 -18.51
CA PRO A 266 22.57 -3.23 -19.92
C PRO A 266 23.88 -3.37 -20.72
N GLU A 267 25.02 -2.93 -20.19
CA GLU A 267 26.30 -2.90 -20.89
C GLU A 267 26.88 -4.31 -21.07
N GLU A 268 27.46 -4.55 -22.24
CA GLU A 268 28.14 -5.81 -22.53
C GLU A 268 29.44 -5.94 -21.72
N GLY A 269 29.76 -7.17 -21.31
CA GLY A 269 30.97 -7.48 -20.54
C GLY A 269 30.69 -8.31 -19.29
N ALA A 270 31.67 -8.41 -18.41
CA ALA A 270 31.64 -9.28 -17.22
C ALA A 270 30.49 -9.00 -16.24
N ASN A 271 29.82 -7.84 -16.38
CA ASN A 271 28.74 -7.40 -15.50
C ASN A 271 27.36 -7.31 -16.19
N LYS A 272 27.23 -7.74 -17.46
CA LYS A 272 25.94 -7.77 -18.17
C LYS A 272 24.88 -8.52 -17.34
N CYS A 273 23.68 -7.97 -17.26
CA CYS A 273 22.55 -8.49 -16.48
C CYS A 273 22.77 -8.57 -14.95
N LYS A 274 23.92 -8.15 -14.40
CA LYS A 274 24.11 -8.07 -12.94
C LYS A 274 23.42 -6.83 -12.38
N GLN A 275 23.02 -6.91 -11.11
CA GLN A 275 22.37 -5.83 -10.38
C GLN A 275 23.22 -5.44 -9.16
N ASN A 276 23.32 -4.15 -8.90
CA ASN A 276 23.87 -3.63 -7.66
C ASN A 276 22.83 -3.73 -6.55
N LYS A 277 23.26 -4.14 -5.36
CA LYS A 277 22.42 -4.19 -4.16
C LYS A 277 23.00 -3.24 -3.13
N LEU A 278 22.14 -2.41 -2.52
CA LEU A 278 22.53 -1.48 -1.48
C LEU A 278 21.53 -1.55 -0.34
N THR A 279 22.02 -1.79 0.87
CA THR A 279 21.24 -1.59 2.09
C THR A 279 21.61 -0.24 2.65
N PHE A 280 20.62 0.63 2.84
CA PHE A 280 20.82 1.96 3.42
C PHE A 280 19.71 2.27 4.42
N TYR A 281 19.90 3.29 5.24
CA TYR A 281 18.97 3.66 6.30
C TYR A 281 18.59 5.12 6.19
N SER A 282 17.32 5.44 6.46
CA SER A 282 16.85 6.81 6.63
C SER A 282 16.42 7.02 8.09
N LEU A 283 16.91 8.11 8.68
CA LEU A 283 16.66 8.47 10.08
C LEU A 283 15.81 9.75 10.15
N TYR A 284 14.62 9.64 10.70
CA TYR A 284 13.70 10.75 10.94
C TYR A 284 13.76 11.12 12.42
N MET A 285 14.29 12.29 12.75
CA MET A 285 14.49 12.75 14.13
C MET A 285 13.55 13.89 14.51
N HIS A 286 13.51 14.20 15.80
CA HIS A 286 12.74 15.30 16.38
C HIS A 286 11.25 15.24 16.05
N LEU A 287 10.73 14.02 15.93
CA LEU A 287 9.32 13.78 15.62
C LEU A 287 8.41 14.27 16.76
N LEU A 288 7.18 14.63 16.40
CA LEU A 288 6.19 15.11 17.37
C LEU A 288 5.99 14.07 18.51
N PRO A 289 5.76 14.48 19.78
CA PRO A 289 5.49 13.54 20.86
C PRO A 289 4.07 12.96 20.82
N PHE A 290 3.86 11.82 21.49
CA PHE A 290 2.60 11.08 21.48
C PHE A 290 1.40 11.92 21.93
N ALA A 291 1.53 12.66 23.03
CA ALA A 291 0.45 13.46 23.61
C ALA A 291 -0.06 14.57 22.68
N ARG A 292 0.66 14.90 21.60
CA ARG A 292 0.31 15.95 20.66
C ARG A 292 -0.36 15.43 19.38
N TYR A 293 -0.59 14.13 19.26
CA TYR A 293 -1.34 13.55 18.15
C TYR A 293 -2.83 13.80 18.15
N PRO A 294 -3.54 13.70 19.28
CA PRO A 294 -4.94 14.06 19.31
C PRO A 294 -5.06 15.53 18.93
N LEU A 295 -5.64 15.80 17.76
CA LEU A 295 -5.89 17.17 17.33
C LEU A 295 -6.98 17.73 18.22
N SER A 296 -6.84 19.00 18.62
CA SER A 296 -7.98 19.69 19.19
C SER A 296 -9.10 19.76 18.14
N PRO A 297 -10.36 19.91 18.55
CA PRO A 297 -11.46 20.12 17.62
C PRO A 297 -11.23 21.30 16.65
N ALA A 298 -10.47 22.31 17.07
CA ALA A 298 -10.11 23.47 16.24
C ALA A 298 -9.02 23.15 15.19
N GLU A 299 -8.14 22.19 15.46
CA GLU A 299 -7.04 21.79 14.57
C GLU A 299 -7.38 20.58 13.68
N THR A 300 -8.52 19.94 13.93
CA THR A 300 -8.99 18.81 13.13
C THR A 300 -9.38 19.30 11.74
N PRO A 301 -8.68 18.91 10.66
CA PRO A 301 -9.02 19.35 9.31
C PRO A 301 -10.45 18.91 8.99
N LYS A 302 -11.30 19.86 8.63
CA LYS A 302 -12.68 19.52 8.27
C LYS A 302 -12.65 18.58 7.06
N PRO A 303 -13.40 17.47 7.08
CA PRO A 303 -13.39 16.53 5.97
C PRO A 303 -13.82 17.25 4.70
N LYS A 304 -12.91 17.27 3.72
CA LYS A 304 -13.18 17.77 2.37
C LYS A 304 -13.67 16.60 1.54
N VAL A 305 -14.95 16.64 1.18
CA VAL A 305 -15.55 15.68 0.25
C VAL A 305 -15.40 16.27 -1.14
N THR A 306 -14.68 15.58 -2.01
CA THR A 306 -14.61 15.94 -3.43
C THR A 306 -15.75 15.26 -4.16
N MET A 307 -16.58 16.03 -4.85
CA MET A 307 -17.60 15.47 -5.73
C MET A 307 -16.95 14.68 -6.88
N LYS A 308 -17.28 13.39 -6.98
CA LYS A 308 -16.83 12.48 -8.06
C LYS A 308 -17.94 12.08 -9.04
N VAL A 309 -19.16 12.52 -8.79
CA VAL A 309 -20.33 12.27 -9.65
C VAL A 309 -20.58 13.51 -10.50
N GLY A 310 -21.23 13.34 -11.67
CA GLY A 310 -21.58 14.39 -12.63
C GLY A 310 -22.10 15.70 -12.05
N ASP A 311 -22.10 16.75 -12.86
CA ASP A 311 -22.56 18.08 -12.45
C ASP A 311 -23.93 18.03 -11.79
N PHE A 312 -24.00 18.49 -10.54
CA PHE A 312 -25.24 18.57 -9.79
C PHE A 312 -25.77 19.99 -9.79
N ARG A 313 -27.08 20.14 -9.99
CA ARG A 313 -27.78 21.38 -9.69
C ARG A 313 -27.88 21.56 -8.18
N ALA A 314 -27.44 22.72 -7.69
CA ALA A 314 -27.55 23.10 -6.29
C ALA A 314 -28.93 23.70 -6.03
N TYR A 315 -29.53 23.33 -4.91
CA TYR A 315 -30.82 23.83 -4.46
C TYR A 315 -30.73 24.18 -2.98
N ASP A 316 -31.38 25.26 -2.55
CA ASP A 316 -31.46 25.63 -1.13
C ASP A 316 -32.25 24.59 -0.31
N THR A 317 -33.19 23.92 -0.97
CA THR A 317 -33.94 22.78 -0.44
C THR A 317 -34.03 21.70 -1.51
N ALA A 318 -33.78 20.45 -1.12
CA ALA A 318 -33.82 19.31 -2.04
C ALA A 318 -35.22 19.21 -2.69
N PRO A 319 -35.32 19.24 -4.03
CA PRO A 319 -36.60 19.12 -4.70
C PRO A 319 -37.22 17.74 -4.52
N ALA A 320 -38.56 17.70 -4.50
CA ALA A 320 -39.29 16.44 -4.57
C ALA A 320 -39.04 15.75 -5.92
N PRO A 321 -39.05 14.41 -5.98
CA PRO A 321 -38.83 13.67 -7.23
C PRO A 321 -39.79 14.13 -8.33
N GLY A 322 -39.26 14.53 -9.48
CA GLY A 322 -40.05 14.95 -10.65
C GLY A 322 -40.49 16.42 -10.64
N VAL A 323 -40.13 17.23 -9.64
CA VAL A 323 -40.45 18.67 -9.60
C VAL A 323 -39.24 19.49 -10.04
N THR A 324 -39.43 20.31 -11.08
CA THR A 324 -38.42 21.28 -11.55
C THR A 324 -38.48 22.55 -10.70
N THR A 325 -37.61 22.65 -9.69
CA THR A 325 -37.33 23.91 -8.99
C THR A 325 -36.21 24.69 -9.67
N ALA A 326 -36.20 26.01 -9.49
CA ALA A 326 -35.10 26.85 -9.94
C ALA A 326 -33.83 26.50 -9.13
N SER A 327 -32.77 26.14 -9.85
CA SER A 327 -31.45 25.84 -9.29
C SER A 327 -30.81 27.14 -8.80
N CYS A 328 -30.25 27.17 -7.58
CA CYS A 328 -29.52 28.33 -7.07
C CYS A 328 -28.03 28.33 -7.48
N GLY A 329 -27.54 27.23 -8.06
CA GLY A 329 -26.19 27.14 -8.63
C GLY A 329 -25.88 25.78 -9.22
N GLN A 330 -24.62 25.54 -9.60
CA GLN A 330 -24.13 24.26 -10.11
C GLN A 330 -22.90 23.82 -9.31
N LEU A 331 -22.90 22.58 -8.84
CA LEU A 331 -21.75 21.89 -8.24
C LEU A 331 -21.12 21.02 -9.32
N ALA A 332 -20.02 21.51 -9.88
CA ALA A 332 -19.30 20.80 -10.93
C ALA A 332 -18.56 19.57 -10.38
N ILE A 333 -18.26 18.62 -11.27
CA ILE A 333 -17.28 17.56 -10.96
C ILE A 333 -15.99 18.19 -10.41
N GLY A 334 -15.47 17.64 -9.31
CA GLY A 334 -14.25 18.12 -8.66
C GLY A 334 -14.45 19.24 -7.64
N THR A 335 -15.67 19.77 -7.46
CA THR A 335 -15.96 20.71 -6.38
C THR A 335 -15.63 20.08 -5.02
N LYS A 336 -14.88 20.83 -4.19
CA LYS A 336 -14.50 20.43 -2.83
C LYS A 336 -15.51 21.01 -1.84
N LEU A 337 -16.29 20.14 -1.20
CA LEU A 337 -17.26 20.50 -0.17
C LEU A 337 -16.66 20.24 1.21
N GLU A 338 -16.78 21.22 2.10
CA GLU A 338 -16.31 21.10 3.49
C GLU A 338 -17.49 20.72 4.39
N SER A 339 -17.45 19.55 5.02
CA SER A 339 -18.49 19.15 5.97
C SER A 339 -18.19 19.71 7.37
N SER A 340 -19.20 20.36 7.97
CA SER A 340 -19.14 20.91 9.33
C SER A 340 -19.39 19.88 10.44
N ARG A 341 -19.77 18.63 10.10
CA ARG A 341 -19.97 17.56 11.08
C ARG A 341 -18.80 16.57 11.10
N PRO A 342 -18.24 16.27 12.29
CA PRO A 342 -17.20 15.26 12.40
C PRO A 342 -17.80 13.85 12.20
N PRO A 343 -17.18 12.96 11.39
CA PRO A 343 -17.55 11.57 11.38
C PRO A 343 -17.12 10.92 12.70
N ARG A 344 -18.02 10.15 13.34
CA ARG A 344 -17.62 9.18 14.36
C ARG A 344 -16.88 8.06 13.65
N MET A 345 -15.57 7.92 13.81
CA MET A 345 -14.85 6.64 13.68
C MET A 345 -13.49 6.65 14.37
N ALA A 346 -13.18 5.46 14.85
CA ALA A 346 -12.15 5.06 15.80
C ALA A 346 -10.70 5.36 15.39
N ASN A 347 -9.90 5.69 16.41
CA ASN A 347 -8.49 5.41 16.58
C ASN A 347 -7.59 5.41 15.33
N LEU A 348 -6.89 6.53 15.12
CA LEU A 348 -5.56 6.52 14.52
C LEU A 348 -4.65 7.38 15.38
N LEU A 349 -3.55 6.82 15.86
CA LEU A 349 -2.55 7.53 16.65
C LEU A 349 -1.17 7.18 16.11
N MET A 350 -0.27 8.19 16.10
CA MET A 350 1.20 8.23 15.93
C MET A 350 1.59 9.39 14.98
N PRO A 351 2.85 9.93 14.99
CA PRO A 351 3.34 11.07 14.18
C PRO A 351 2.66 11.26 12.85
N ARG A 352 2.38 12.51 12.46
CA ARG A 352 2.17 12.85 11.05
C ARG A 352 3.51 12.70 10.29
N VAL A 353 4.19 11.58 10.49
CA VAL A 353 4.88 10.80 9.49
C VAL A 353 3.94 9.66 9.12
N ARG A 354 3.35 9.67 7.91
CA ARG A 354 2.50 8.55 7.48
C ARG A 354 3.42 7.38 7.10
N PHE A 355 3.57 6.42 8.01
CA PHE A 355 4.08 5.09 7.68
C PHE A 355 2.94 4.32 7.03
N TYR A 356 3.05 4.03 5.74
CA TYR A 356 2.27 2.94 5.16
C TYR A 356 2.94 1.66 5.62
N LEU A 357 2.41 1.05 6.68
CA LEU A 357 2.61 -0.39 6.86
C LEU A 357 1.91 -1.04 5.66
N ALA A 358 2.71 -1.54 4.73
CA ALA A 358 2.23 -2.53 3.78
C ALA A 358 1.66 -3.68 4.62
N ALA A 359 0.34 -3.87 4.53
CA ALA A 359 -0.39 -4.91 5.23
C ALA A 359 -1.05 -5.83 4.23
#